data_AF-A0A329MJA3-F1
#
_entry.id   AF-A0A329MJA3-F1
#
_cell.length_a   1.000
_cell.length_b   1.000
_cell.length_c   1.000
_cell.angle_alpha   90.00
_cell.angle_beta   90.00
_cell.angle_gamma   90.00
#
_symmetry.space_group_name_H-M   'P 1'
#
loop_
_entity.id
_entity.type
_entity.pdbx_description
1 polymer ?
#
loop_
_entity_poly.entity_id
_entity_poly.type
_entity_poly.pdbx_seq_one_letter_code
_entity_poly.pdbx_strand_id
1 'polypeptide(L)'
;METSYKALAEEIGQLVDEKDAAYGQAFAKAGDFLRLLYPDGMKPEQYTDALCLVRIFDKQMRIASRKDAFGESPYRDIAGYALLGASNDFRI
;
A
#
# COMPACT_ATOMS: atom_id res chain seq x y z
N MET A 1 -33.20 4.20 5.24
CA MET A 1 -33.08 2.91 5.95
C MET A 1 -31.73 2.91 6.62
N GLU A 2 -31.68 2.60 7.92
CA GLU A 2 -30.41 2.42 8.63
C GLU A 2 -29.74 1.13 8.14
N THR A 3 -28.49 1.22 7.70
CA THR A 3 -27.69 0.05 7.30
C THR A 3 -27.40 -0.80 8.53
N SER A 4 -27.76 -2.09 8.50
CA SER A 4 -27.41 -3.01 9.59
C SER A 4 -25.89 -3.27 9.61
N TYR A 5 -25.33 -3.57 10.79
CA TYR A 5 -23.93 -3.97 10.89
C TYR A 5 -23.58 -5.18 10.02
N LYS A 6 -24.53 -6.11 9.81
CA LYS A 6 -24.35 -7.26 8.92
C LYS A 6 -24.18 -6.81 7.47
N ALA A 7 -25.05 -5.94 6.98
CA ALA A 7 -24.97 -5.43 5.61
C ALA A 7 -23.67 -4.66 5.37
N LEU A 8 -23.24 -3.85 6.36
CA LEU A 8 -21.96 -3.16 6.31
C LEU A 8 -20.77 -4.14 6.26
N ALA A 9 -20.80 -5.22 7.05
CA ALA A 9 -19.74 -6.22 7.04
C ALA A 9 -19.64 -6.98 5.70
N GLU A 10 -20.78 -7.30 5.08
CA GLU A 10 -20.83 -7.93 3.75
C GLU A 10 -20.21 -7.02 2.67
N GLU A 11 -20.56 -5.73 2.67
CA GLU A 11 -20.00 -4.74 1.75
C GLU A 11 -18.48 -4.59 1.91
N ILE A 12 -18.00 -4.47 3.16
CA ILE A 12 -16.57 -4.37 3.45
C ILE A 12 -15.83 -5.64 3.01
N GLY A 13 -16.38 -6.82 3.31
CA GLY A 13 -15.79 -8.10 2.94
C GLY A 13 -15.61 -8.22 1.42
N GLN A 14 -16.65 -7.90 0.65
CA GLN A 14 -16.60 -7.93 -0.80
C GLN A 14 -15.52 -6.99 -1.35
N LEU A 15 -15.42 -5.77 -0.83
CA LEU A 15 -14.40 -4.81 -1.27
C LEU A 15 -12.97 -5.29 -0.94
N VAL A 16 -12.78 -5.95 0.20
CA VAL A 16 -11.48 -6.50 0.61
C VAL A 16 -11.07 -7.65 -0.31
N ASP A 17 -11.99 -8.56 -0.64
CA ASP A 17 -11.73 -9.67 -1.56
C ASP A 17 -11.33 -9.17 -2.96
N GLU A 18 -12.04 -8.17 -3.48
CA GLU A 18 -11.72 -7.55 -4.77
C GLU A 18 -10.32 -6.92 -4.78
N LYS A 19 -9.93 -6.26 -3.68
CA LYS A 19 -8.60 -5.65 -3.53
C LYS A 19 -7.51 -6.70 -3.38
N ASP A 20 -7.71 -7.72 -2.55
CA ASP A 20 -6.71 -8.76 -2.33
C ASP A 20 -6.41 -9.53 -3.62
N ALA A 21 -7.45 -9.80 -4.42
CA ALA A 21 -7.31 -10.37 -5.76
C ALA A 21 -6.58 -9.43 -6.74
N ALA A 22 -6.79 -8.12 -6.66
CA ALA A 22 -6.12 -7.14 -7.52
C ALA A 22 -4.64 -6.91 -7.14
N TYR A 23 -4.30 -7.03 -5.86
CA TYR A 23 -2.96 -6.73 -5.33
C TYR A 23 -2.12 -7.99 -5.06
N GLY A 24 -2.69 -9.18 -5.16
CA GLY A 24 -1.96 -10.44 -5.07
C GLY A 24 -1.37 -10.70 -3.67
N GLN A 25 -2.18 -10.53 -2.63
CA GLN A 25 -1.79 -10.64 -1.21
C GLN A 25 -0.71 -9.63 -0.78
N ALA A 26 -0.77 -8.41 -1.32
CA ALA A 26 0.19 -7.35 -1.01
C ALA A 26 0.30 -7.05 0.49
N PHE A 27 -0.79 -7.18 1.25
CA PHE A 27 -0.77 -6.94 2.70
C PHE A 27 0.12 -7.94 3.45
N ALA A 28 -0.01 -9.24 3.16
CA ALA A 28 0.85 -10.27 3.75
C ALA A 28 2.31 -10.09 3.32
N LYS A 29 2.54 -9.85 2.01
CA LYS A 29 3.88 -9.68 1.44
C LYS A 29 4.59 -8.40 1.90
N ALA A 30 3.86 -7.34 2.24
CA ALA A 30 4.43 -6.12 2.79
C ALA A 30 5.10 -6.36 4.15
N GLY A 31 4.57 -7.30 4.95
CA GLY A 31 5.21 -7.72 6.20
C GLY A 31 6.57 -8.36 5.96
N ASP A 32 6.69 -9.25 4.97
CA ASP A 32 7.96 -9.89 4.61
C ASP A 32 8.95 -8.88 4.01
N PHE A 33 8.46 -7.95 3.19
CA PHE A 33 9.24 -6.86 2.64
C PHE A 33 9.82 -5.95 3.75
N LEU A 34 9.02 -5.57 4.74
CA LEU A 34 9.51 -4.81 5.89
C LEU A 34 10.53 -5.61 6.72
N ARG A 35 10.33 -6.92 6.89
CA ARG A 35 11.26 -7.80 7.61
C ARG A 35 12.62 -7.91 6.91
N LEU A 36 12.64 -7.81 5.58
CA LEU A 36 13.87 -7.74 4.78
C LEU A 36 14.62 -6.42 4.98
N LEU A 37 13.90 -5.29 5.01
CA LEU A 37 14.50 -3.96 5.10
C LEU A 37 14.88 -3.55 6.53
N TYR A 38 14.10 -3.98 7.52
CA TYR A 38 14.22 -3.60 8.92
C TYR A 38 14.25 -4.84 9.82
N PRO A 39 15.29 -5.70 9.69
CA PRO A 39 15.36 -6.97 10.43
C PRO A 39 15.39 -6.77 11.96
N ASP A 40 15.94 -5.65 12.41
CA ASP A 40 16.07 -5.30 13.84
C ASP A 40 14.98 -4.30 14.30
N GLY A 41 13.95 -4.09 13.48
CA GLY A 41 12.90 -3.11 13.72
C GLY A 41 13.19 -1.71 13.16
N MET A 42 12.16 -0.87 13.16
CA MET A 42 12.22 0.52 12.68
C MET A 42 12.40 1.49 13.85
N LYS A 43 13.28 2.48 13.67
CA LYS A 43 13.37 3.65 14.56
C LYS A 43 12.37 4.74 14.13
N PRO A 44 11.90 5.61 15.04
CA PRO A 44 10.93 6.66 14.73
C PRO A 44 11.35 7.56 13.55
N GLU A 45 12.64 7.87 13.41
CA GLU A 45 13.16 8.73 12.36
C GLU A 45 13.03 8.10 10.96
N GLN A 46 12.79 6.78 10.88
CA GLN A 46 12.68 6.03 9.63
C GLN A 46 11.23 5.90 9.14
N TYR A 47 10.23 6.35 9.90
CA TYR A 47 8.82 6.08 9.60
C TYR A 47 8.36 6.69 8.27
N THR A 48 8.84 7.88 7.91
CA THR A 48 8.48 8.53 6.65
C THR A 48 9.01 7.74 5.44
N ASP A 49 10.26 7.30 5.51
CA ASP A 49 10.88 6.51 4.44
C ASP A 49 10.24 5.12 4.34
N ALA A 50 10.00 4.48 5.48
CA ALA A 50 9.30 3.20 5.55
C ALA A 50 7.90 3.29 4.91
N LEU A 51 7.16 4.37 5.17
CA LEU A 51 5.87 4.61 4.53
C LEU A 51 6.01 4.71 3.01
N CYS A 52 6.97 5.49 2.51
CA CYS A 52 7.20 5.64 1.07
C CYS A 52 7.54 4.29 0.42
N LEU A 53 8.43 3.52 1.02
CA LEU A 53 8.87 2.20 0.53
C LEU A 53 7.71 1.20 0.47
N VAL A 54 6.91 1.10 1.54
CA VAL A 54 5.74 0.19 1.56
C VAL A 54 4.70 0.59 0.51
N ARG A 55 4.45 1.89 0.32
CA ARG A 55 3.49 2.36 -0.68
C ARG A 55 3.98 2.10 -2.10
N ILE A 56 5.27 2.26 -2.36
CA ILE A 56 5.88 1.91 -3.66
C ILE A 56 5.82 0.40 -3.90
N PHE A 57 6.09 -0.42 -2.88
CA PHE A 57 5.97 -1.88 -2.98
C PHE A 57 4.53 -2.33 -3.28
N ASP A 58 3.53 -1.76 -2.61
CA ASP A 58 2.11 -2.01 -2.88
C ASP A 58 1.75 -1.76 -4.35
N LYS A 59 2.25 -0.67 -4.95
CA LYS A 59 2.03 -0.38 -6.37
C LYS A 59 2.76 -1.36 -7.29
N GLN A 60 3.96 -1.83 -6.94
CA GLN A 60 4.66 -2.88 -7.70
C GLN A 60 3.86 -4.18 -7.71
N MET A 61 3.30 -4.57 -6.56
CA MET A 61 2.42 -5.74 -6.43
C MET A 61 1.18 -5.63 -7.32
N ARG A 62 0.54 -4.46 -7.36
CA ARG A 62 -0.56 -4.17 -8.27
C ARG A 62 -0.12 -4.25 -9.73
N ILE A 63 1.03 -3.67 -10.10
CA ILE A 63 1.56 -3.75 -11.47
C ILE A 63 1.76 -5.20 -11.91
N ALA A 64 2.33 -6.03 -11.04
CA ALA A 64 2.61 -7.45 -11.32
C ALA A 64 1.33 -8.31 -11.37
N SER A 65 0.27 -7.91 -10.67
CA SER A 65 -0.97 -8.69 -10.54
C SER A 65 -2.07 -8.21 -11.49
N ARG A 66 -2.50 -6.95 -11.35
CA ARG A 66 -3.53 -6.31 -12.19
C ARG A 66 -3.30 -4.80 -12.26
N LYS A 67 -2.39 -4.39 -13.15
CA LYS A 67 -2.00 -2.99 -13.35
C LYS A 67 -3.19 -2.03 -13.47
N ASP A 68 -4.19 -2.40 -14.27
CA ASP A 68 -5.30 -1.51 -14.65
C ASP A 68 -6.50 -1.55 -13.68
N ALA A 69 -6.37 -2.22 -12.52
CA ALA A 69 -7.41 -2.22 -11.49
C ALA A 69 -7.78 -0.78 -11.07
N PHE A 70 -9.06 -0.46 -10.82
CA PHE A 70 -9.49 0.84 -10.26
C PHE A 70 -9.20 2.11 -11.11
N GLY A 71 -8.73 2.00 -12.36
CA GLY A 71 -8.64 3.14 -13.30
C GLY A 71 -7.53 4.17 -13.05
N GLU A 72 -6.71 3.99 -12.03
CA GLU A 72 -5.57 4.87 -11.71
C GLU A 72 -4.25 4.34 -12.29
N SER A 73 -3.23 5.19 -12.47
CA SER A 73 -1.90 4.74 -12.93
C SER A 73 -0.98 4.44 -11.74
N PRO A 74 -0.62 3.16 -11.49
CA PRO A 74 0.27 2.83 -10.37
C PRO A 74 1.68 3.42 -10.52
N TYR A 75 2.14 3.71 -11.74
CA TYR A 75 3.42 4.41 -11.97
C TYR A 75 3.35 5.88 -11.59
N ARG A 76 2.21 6.56 -11.81
CA ARG A 76 2.02 7.94 -11.35
C ARG A 76 2.00 8.01 -9.83
N ASP A 77 1.40 7.01 -9.18
CA ASP A 77 1.43 6.89 -7.72
C ASP A 77 2.88 6.73 -7.20
N ILE A 78 3.66 5.84 -7.80
CA ILE A 78 5.09 5.64 -7.46
C ILE A 78 5.88 6.95 -7.63
N ALA A 79 5.68 7.66 -8.75
CA ALA A 79 6.33 8.95 -8.97
C ALA A 79 5.93 9.97 -7.89
N GLY A 80 4.65 10.00 -7.49
CA GLY A 80 4.17 10.84 -6.38
C GLY A 80 4.85 10.51 -5.06
N TYR A 81 4.96 9.23 -4.70
CA TYR A 81 5.65 8.83 -3.46
C TYR A 81 7.15 9.13 -3.50
N ALA A 82 7.80 8.95 -4.64
CA ALA A 82 9.21 9.33 -4.82
C ALA A 82 9.42 10.84 -4.67
N LEU A 83 8.51 11.67 -5.20
CA LEU A 83 8.54 13.12 -5.02
C LEU A 83 8.35 13.52 -3.55
N LEU A 84 7.46 12.85 -2.82
CA LEU A 84 7.27 13.09 -1.39
C LEU A 84 8.52 12.72 -0.58
N GLY A 85 9.15 11.58 -0.88
CA GLY A 85 10.42 11.18 -0.26
C GLY A 85 11.53 12.20 -0.55
N ALA A 86 11.73 12.55 -1.83
CA ALA A 86 12.71 13.57 -2.21
C ALA A 86 12.43 14.93 -1.55
N SER A 87 11.16 15.34 -1.44
CA SER A 87 10.81 16.57 -0.71
C SER A 87 11.12 16.48 0.77
N ASN A 88 11.04 15.29 1.39
CA ASN A 88 11.35 15.08 2.79
C ASN A 88 12.86 15.24 3.06
N ASP A 89 13.71 14.81 2.13
CA ASP A 89 15.18 14.98 2.24
C ASP A 89 15.61 16.45 2.39
N PHE A 90 14.81 17.37 1.87
CA PHE A 90 15.07 18.81 1.91
C PHE A 90 14.28 19.57 2.98
N ARG A 91 13.40 18.90 3.74
CA ARG A 91 12.72 19.54 4.87
C ARG A 91 13.67 19.56 6.07
N ILE A 92 14.15 20.77 6.39
CA ILE A 92 14.88 21.09 7.62
C ILE A 92 13.90 21.11 8.81
#